data_AF-A0A558DIU6-F1
#
_entry.id   AF-A0A558DIU6-F1
#
_cell.length_a   1.000
_cell.length_b   1.000
_cell.length_c   1.000
_cell.angle_alpha   90.00
_cell.angle_beta   90.00
_cell.angle_gamma   90.00
#
_symmetry.space_group_name_H-M   'P 1'
#
loop_
_entity.id
_entity.type
_entity.pdbx_description
1 polymer ?
#
loop_
_entity_poly.entity_id
_entity_poly.type
_entity_poly.pdbx_seq_one_letter_code
_entity_poly.pdbx_strand_id
1 'polypeptide(L)'
;MCRRFHGAAFATFGEARKEDFHWVEGEHLLQSYKAPNGTVRRFCSVCGSSMTFAPANDSGDLIEFTLGTLVDQPALTPDAHIFIGSKASWYAIEDSLPQFEEGRDSKQLV
;
A
#
# COMPACT_ATOMS: atom_id res chain seq x y z
N MET A 1 -8.01 -6.96 0.06
CA MET A 1 -7.53 -7.07 1.46
C MET A 1 -7.00 -5.74 2.01
N CYS A 2 -6.60 -4.78 1.17
CA CYS A 2 -6.00 -3.50 1.57
C CYS A 2 -6.82 -2.71 2.61
N ARG A 3 -8.11 -2.46 2.35
CA ARG A 3 -9.01 -1.76 3.29
C ARG A 3 -9.09 -2.40 4.68
N ARG A 4 -9.11 -3.73 4.74
CA ARG A 4 -9.21 -4.48 6.01
C ARG A 4 -7.93 -4.37 6.83
N PHE A 5 -6.78 -4.47 6.15
CA PHE A 5 -5.49 -4.36 6.83
C PHE A 5 -5.21 -2.93 7.33
N HIS A 6 -5.61 -1.93 6.54
CA HIS A 6 -5.42 -0.52 6.91
C HIS A 6 -6.49 0.00 7.88
N GLY A 7 -7.59 -0.74 8.07
CA GLY A 7 -8.74 -0.23 8.82
C GLY A 7 -9.35 1.05 8.19
N ALA A 8 -9.17 1.26 6.88
CA ALA A 8 -9.51 2.49 6.17
C ALA A 8 -10.22 2.20 4.84
N ALA A 9 -10.70 3.23 4.13
CA ALA A 9 -11.40 3.10 2.85
C ALA A 9 -10.57 2.37 1.78
N PHE A 10 -9.27 2.64 1.79
CA PHE A 10 -8.25 2.13 0.89
C PHE A 10 -6.89 2.14 1.60
N ALA A 11 -5.86 1.64 0.94
CA ALA A 11 -4.49 1.80 1.37
C ALA A 11 -3.81 2.78 0.42
N THR A 12 -2.92 3.61 0.94
CA THR A 12 -2.08 4.50 0.12
C THR A 12 -0.64 4.08 0.33
N PHE A 13 -0.03 3.58 -0.74
CA PHE A 13 1.36 3.15 -0.75
C PHE A 13 2.20 4.09 -1.57
N GLY A 14 3.43 4.32 -1.11
CA GLY A 14 4.53 4.81 -1.92
C GLY A 14 5.45 3.64 -2.24
N GLU A 15 6.29 3.84 -3.25
CA GLU A 15 7.26 2.86 -3.68
C GLU A 15 8.63 3.53 -3.80
N ALA A 16 9.68 2.80 -3.42
CA ALA A 16 11.07 3.20 -3.63
C ALA A 16 11.88 1.98 -4.06
N ARG A 17 13.06 2.22 -4.66
CA ARG A 17 14.02 1.13 -4.85
C ARG A 17 14.45 0.60 -3.49
N LYS A 18 14.62 -0.72 -3.40
CA LYS A 18 15.01 -1.36 -2.16
C LYS A 18 16.35 -0.86 -1.63
N GLU A 19 17.28 -0.53 -2.52
CA GLU A 19 18.60 0.04 -2.20
C GLU A 19 18.54 1.46 -1.62
N ASP A 20 17.50 2.23 -1.95
CA ASP A 20 17.28 3.60 -1.48
C ASP A 20 16.51 3.64 -0.15
N PHE A 21 16.03 2.50 0.34
CA PHE A 21 15.26 2.39 1.57
C PHE A 21 16.05 1.67 2.67
N HIS A 22 16.11 2.28 3.85
CA HIS A 22 16.67 1.65 5.05
C HIS A 22 15.81 1.93 6.27
N TRP A 23 15.71 0.94 7.16
CA TRP A 23 15.15 1.16 8.48
C TRP A 23 16.17 1.89 9.33
N VAL A 24 15.84 3.11 9.75
CA VAL A 24 16.69 3.86 10.69
C VAL A 24 16.66 3.19 12.07
N GLU A 25 15.47 2.78 12.52
CA GLU A 25 15.22 2.15 13.81
C GLU A 25 14.04 1.19 13.75
N GLY A 26 13.88 0.35 14.78
CA GLY A 26 12.64 -0.40 15.01
C GLY A 26 12.36 -1.56 14.05
N GLU A 27 13.27 -1.93 13.15
CA GLU A 27 13.05 -3.06 12.23
C GLU A 27 12.73 -4.37 12.97
N HIS A 28 13.39 -4.60 14.11
CA HIS A 28 13.16 -5.76 14.98
C HIS A 28 11.74 -5.82 15.59
N LEU A 29 11.00 -4.70 15.57
CA LEU A 29 9.60 -4.64 16.05
C LEU A 29 8.60 -5.00 14.94
N LEU A 30 9.04 -5.18 13.69
CA LEU A 30 8.16 -5.52 12.59
C LEU A 30 7.74 -6.99 12.64
N GLN A 31 6.44 -7.21 12.57
CA GLN A 31 5.84 -8.53 12.38
C GLN A 31 5.34 -8.66 10.96
N SER A 32 5.38 -9.88 10.42
CA SER A 32 4.94 -10.18 9.05
C SER A 32 3.72 -11.08 9.06
N TYR A 33 2.76 -10.76 8.19
CA TYR A 33 1.64 -11.63 7.88
C TYR A 33 1.65 -11.97 6.39
N LYS A 34 1.71 -13.28 6.07
CA LYS A 34 1.55 -13.79 4.71
C LYS A 34 0.12 -14.25 4.49
N ALA A 35 -0.59 -13.57 3.60
CA ALA A 35 -1.95 -13.93 3.25
C ALA A 35 -1.98 -15.19 2.35
N PRO A 36 -3.11 -15.92 2.28
CA PRO A 36 -3.25 -17.10 1.42
C PRO A 36 -2.97 -16.84 -0.06
N ASN A 37 -3.17 -15.61 -0.53
CA ASN A 37 -2.87 -15.20 -1.90
C ASN A 37 -1.38 -14.88 -2.14
N GLY A 38 -0.50 -15.19 -1.18
CA GLY A 38 0.95 -15.00 -1.28
C GLY A 38 1.46 -13.62 -0.90
N THR A 39 0.58 -12.60 -0.82
CA THR A 39 1.00 -11.24 -0.44
C THR A 39 1.50 -11.19 1.01
N VAL A 40 2.50 -10.36 1.27
CA VAL A 40 3.09 -10.18 2.60
C VAL A 40 2.85 -8.75 3.06
N ARG A 41 2.56 -8.60 4.35
CA ARG A 41 2.37 -7.29 4.98
C ARG A 41 3.19 -7.22 6.25
N ARG A 42 3.88 -6.11 6.47
CA ARG A 42 4.61 -5.85 7.71
C ARG A 42 3.92 -4.76 8.51
N PHE A 43 3.85 -4.96 9.82
CA PHE A 43 3.26 -4.01 10.76
C PHE A 43 4.06 -3.95 12.06
N CYS A 44 3.97 -2.83 12.76
CA CYS A 44 4.61 -2.67 14.06
C CYS A 44 3.90 -3.52 15.13
N SER A 45 4.64 -4.37 15.84
CA SER A 45 4.10 -5.18 16.94
C SER A 45 3.62 -4.37 18.15
N VAL A 46 4.09 -3.13 18.30
CA VAL A 46 3.80 -2.29 19.47
C VAL A 46 2.53 -1.48 19.26
N CYS A 47 2.43 -0.73 18.15
CA CYS A 47 1.31 0.16 17.89
C CYS A 47 0.32 -0.37 16.82
N GLY A 48 0.67 -1.44 16.11
CA GLY A 48 -0.17 -2.02 15.06
C GLY A 48 -0.14 -1.29 13.71
N SER A 49 0.63 -0.21 13.57
CA SER A 49 0.74 0.52 12.30
C SER A 49 1.15 -0.41 11.16
N SER A 50 0.37 -0.40 10.08
CA SER A 50 0.75 -0.97 8.79
C SER A 50 1.97 -0.24 8.26
N MET A 51 3.04 -0.95 7.88
CA MET A 51 4.31 -0.35 7.47
C MET A 51 4.62 -0.62 6.00
N THR A 52 4.57 -1.90 5.59
CA THR A 52 4.90 -2.29 4.21
C THR A 52 3.96 -3.33 3.65
N PHE A 53 3.89 -3.38 2.33
CA PHE A 53 3.24 -4.41 1.55
C PHE A 53 4.25 -5.01 0.56
N ALA A 54 4.09 -6.28 0.25
CA ALA A 54 4.82 -6.94 -0.82
C ALA A 54 3.83 -7.83 -1.61
N PRO A 55 3.81 -7.71 -2.96
CA PRO A 55 2.99 -8.57 -3.78
C PRO A 55 3.47 -10.03 -3.74
N ALA A 56 2.64 -10.96 -4.22
CA ALA A 56 2.99 -12.38 -4.18
C ALA A 56 4.18 -12.74 -5.10
N ASN A 57 4.40 -11.94 -6.13
CA ASN A 57 5.47 -12.02 -7.12
C ASN A 57 6.54 -10.93 -6.91
N ASP A 58 6.71 -10.47 -5.67
CA ASP A 58 7.73 -9.49 -5.31
C ASP A 58 9.13 -9.94 -5.76
N SER A 59 9.79 -9.13 -6.60
CA SER A 59 11.17 -9.38 -7.03
C SER A 59 12.19 -8.99 -5.96
N GLY A 60 11.79 -8.17 -4.98
CA GLY A 60 12.66 -7.60 -3.95
C GLY A 60 13.41 -6.35 -4.38
N ASP A 61 13.23 -5.87 -5.62
CA ASP A 61 13.89 -4.66 -6.14
C ASP A 61 13.24 -3.37 -5.63
N LEU A 62 11.97 -3.45 -5.24
CA LEU A 62 11.15 -2.33 -4.80
C LEU A 62 10.64 -2.61 -3.38
N ILE A 63 10.33 -1.53 -2.67
CA ILE A 63 9.63 -1.61 -1.40
C ILE A 63 8.41 -0.72 -1.43
N GLU A 64 7.24 -1.31 -1.20
CA GLU A 64 6.00 -0.57 -1.01
C GLU A 64 5.80 -0.28 0.49
N PHE A 65 5.71 1.00 0.85
CA PHE A 65 5.51 1.45 2.22
C PHE A 65 4.29 2.36 2.32
N THR A 66 3.65 2.37 3.48
CA THR A 66 2.45 3.17 3.71
C THR A 66 2.79 4.66 3.77
N LEU A 67 2.17 5.49 2.93
CA LEU A 67 2.44 6.94 2.96
C LEU A 67 1.98 7.60 4.25
N GLY A 68 0.92 7.07 4.89
CA GLY A 68 0.39 7.60 6.15
C GLY A 68 1.34 7.46 7.36
N THR A 69 2.46 6.75 7.22
CA THR A 69 3.48 6.64 8.27
C THR A 69 4.67 7.59 8.07
N LEU A 70 4.67 8.38 7.01
CA LEU A 70 5.69 9.41 6.80
C LEU A 70 5.41 10.60 7.71
N VAL A 71 6.48 11.12 8.34
CA VAL A 71 6.41 12.33 9.17
C VAL A 71 6.26 13.56 8.28
N ASP A 72 7.04 13.62 7.20
CA ASP A 72 6.99 14.69 6.21
C ASP A 72 6.06 14.31 5.05
N GLN A 73 5.39 15.31 4.47
CA GLN A 73 4.57 15.08 3.29
C GLN A 73 5.47 14.86 2.06
N PRO A 74 5.30 13.74 1.33
CA PRO A 74 6.01 13.55 0.08
C PRO A 74 5.54 14.59 -0.94
N ALA A 75 6.44 15.04 -1.82
CA ALA A 75 6.08 15.90 -2.95
C ALA A 75 5.22 15.17 -3.99
N LEU A 76 5.22 13.84 -3.96
CA LEU A 76 4.44 12.99 -4.86
C LEU A 76 2.99 12.89 -4.38
N THR A 77 2.06 13.11 -5.30
CA THR A 77 0.63 12.88 -5.09
C THR A 77 0.20 11.56 -5.72
N PRO A 78 -0.90 10.94 -5.26
CA PRO A 78 -1.49 9.81 -5.96
C PRO A 78 -1.74 10.14 -7.44
N ASP A 79 -1.47 9.18 -8.32
CA ASP A 79 -1.58 9.33 -9.77
C ASP A 79 -2.68 8.46 -10.39
N ALA A 80 -3.23 7.52 -9.63
CA ALA A 80 -4.30 6.61 -10.05
C ALA A 80 -4.97 5.96 -8.83
N HIS A 81 -6.19 5.48 -9.05
CA HIS A 81 -6.87 4.57 -8.12
C HIS A 81 -6.94 3.17 -8.74
N ILE A 82 -6.40 2.18 -8.03
CA ILE A 82 -6.41 0.77 -8.46
C ILE A 82 -7.32 -0.07 -7.58
N PHE A 83 -7.77 -1.22 -8.11
CA PHE A 83 -8.67 -2.16 -7.45
C PHE A 83 -10.04 -1.57 -7.09
N ILE A 84 -10.55 -0.67 -7.94
CA ILE A 84 -11.85 -0.02 -7.78
C ILE A 84 -13.01 -1.01 -7.74
N GLY A 85 -12.91 -2.13 -8.47
CA GLY A 85 -13.90 -3.21 -8.42
C GLY A 85 -14.12 -3.78 -7.01
N SER A 86 -13.17 -3.53 -6.09
CA SER A 86 -13.23 -3.95 -4.69
C SER A 86 -13.25 -2.80 -3.67
N LYS A 87 -13.50 -1.57 -4.12
CA LYS A 87 -13.51 -0.36 -3.29
C LYS A 87 -14.52 -0.46 -2.15
N ALA A 88 -14.26 0.26 -1.06
CA ALA A 88 -15.27 0.47 -0.04
C ALA A 88 -16.49 1.20 -0.64
N SER A 89 -17.67 0.60 -0.50
CA SER A 89 -18.94 1.11 -1.07
C SER A 89 -19.38 2.45 -0.48
N TRP A 90 -18.93 2.77 0.73
CA TRP A 90 -19.23 4.01 1.44
C TRP A 90 -18.26 5.15 1.14
N TYR A 91 -17.17 4.89 0.41
CA TYR A 91 -16.24 5.94 0.00
C TYR A 91 -16.69 6.52 -1.35
N ALA A 92 -16.38 7.77 -1.65
CA ALA A 92 -16.54 8.36 -2.99
C ALA A 92 -15.16 8.83 -3.48
N ILE A 93 -14.87 8.64 -4.76
CA ILE A 93 -13.68 9.23 -5.40
C ILE A 93 -14.16 10.48 -6.12
N GLU A 94 -13.67 11.63 -5.72
CA GLU A 94 -14.14 12.94 -6.20
C GLU A 94 -13.11 13.64 -7.10
N ASP A 95 -11.93 13.05 -7.28
CA ASP A 95 -10.94 13.51 -8.24
C ASP A 95 -11.14 12.87 -9.63
N SER A 96 -10.34 13.32 -10.60
CA SER A 96 -10.34 12.84 -11.97
C SER A 96 -9.15 11.94 -12.30
N LEU A 97 -8.50 11.35 -11.29
CA LEU A 97 -7.36 10.47 -11.54
C LEU A 97 -7.85 9.19 -12.24
N PRO A 98 -7.02 8.58 -13.11
CA PRO A 98 -7.32 7.30 -13.73
C PRO A 98 -7.78 6.26 -12.72
N GLN A 99 -8.85 5.55 -13.05
CA GLN A 99 -9.45 4.54 -12.19
C GLN A 99 -9.41 3.17 -12.86
N PHE A 100 -8.84 2.17 -12.19
CA PHE A 100 -8.66 0.82 -12.73
C PHE A 100 -9.48 -0.20 -11.94
N GLU A 101 -10.13 -1.13 -12.64
CA GLU A 101 -10.95 -2.17 -12.01
C GLU A 101 -10.13 -3.05 -11.06
N GLU A 102 -8.89 -3.39 -11.45
CA GLU A 102 -7.87 -4.10 -10.67
C GLU A 102 -6.53 -3.33 -10.70
N GLY A 103 -5.40 -3.96 -11.05
CA GLY A 103 -4.11 -3.29 -11.23
C GLY A 103 -4.09 -2.33 -12.43
N ARG A 104 -2.98 -1.58 -12.60
CA ARG A 104 -2.85 -0.57 -13.67
C ARG A 104 -2.96 -1.12 -15.10
N ASP A 105 -2.67 -2.41 -15.29
CA ASP A 105 -2.81 -3.09 -16.60
C ASP A 105 -4.23 -3.60 -16.88
N SER A 106 -5.17 -3.36 -15.96
CA SER A 106 -6.57 -3.78 -16.11
C SER A 106 -7.41 -2.74 -16.84
N LYS A 107 -8.71 -3.02 -16.99
CA LYS A 107 -9.66 -2.11 -17.61
C LYS A 107 -9.73 -0.78 -16.84
N GLN A 108 -9.45 0.31 -17.55
CA GLN A 108 -9.69 1.67 -17.06
C GLN A 108 -11.19 1.99 -17.09
N LEU A 109 -11.70 2.52 -15.99
CA LEU A 109 -13.11 2.84 -15.75
C LEU A 109 -13.43 4.33 -15.99
N VAL A 110 -12.43 5.19 -15.75
CA VAL A 110 -12.44 6.64 -15.97
C VAL A 110 -11.11 7.03 -16.56
#